data_AF-A0A7W9EWV1-F1
#
_entry.id   AF-A0A7W9EWV1-F1
#
_cell.length_a   1.000
_cell.length_b   1.000
_cell.length_c   1.000
_cell.angle_alpha   90.00
_cell.angle_beta   90.00
_cell.angle_gamma   90.00
#
_symmetry.space_group_name_H-M   'P 1'
#
loop_
_entity.id
_entity.type
_entity.pdbx_description
1 polymer ?
#
loop_
_entity_poly.entity_id
_entity_poly.type
_entity_poly.pdbx_seq_one_letter_code
_entity_poly.pdbx_strand_id
1 'polypeptide(L)'
;MMVHANFEMLSGAVESDESFATLFGLAEISNYSALAASHPYSLTEVGKALGGKGWHLADKMLKKVKADVGVDIKASDNRYHIAHKLNQTEFGKYSSDAIALLRLVAADQPYTVDL
;
A
#
# COMPACT_ATOMS: atom_id res chain seq x y z
N MET A 1 21.13 -9.50 -8.07
CA MET A 1 21.72 -8.15 -8.01
C MET A 1 22.21 -7.95 -6.58
N MET A 2 23.54 -7.97 -6.34
CA MET A 2 24.09 -7.68 -5.02
C MET A 2 24.10 -6.16 -4.84
N VAL A 3 23.48 -5.68 -3.76
CA VAL A 3 23.58 -4.28 -3.36
C VAL A 3 24.92 -4.10 -2.65
N HIS A 4 25.83 -3.32 -3.23
CA HIS A 4 26.99 -2.81 -2.51
C HIS A 4 26.53 -1.62 -1.67
N ALA A 5 26.38 -1.81 -0.37
CA ALA A 5 26.24 -0.70 0.56
C ALA A 5 27.60 -0.02 0.68
N ASN A 6 27.69 1.23 0.24
CA ASN A 6 28.91 2.03 0.38
C ASN A 6 29.06 2.48 1.85
N PHE A 7 29.83 1.71 2.62
CA PHE A 7 30.02 1.92 4.06
C PHE A 7 30.62 3.30 4.40
N GLU A 8 31.39 3.91 3.50
CA GLU A 8 32.00 5.23 3.72
C GLU A 8 30.95 6.35 3.86
N MET A 9 29.81 6.22 3.17
CA MET A 9 28.71 7.17 3.26
C MET A 9 27.96 7.07 4.60
N LEU A 10 27.90 5.86 5.17
CA LEU A 10 27.29 5.61 6.47
C LEU A 10 28.21 6.06 7.61
N SER A 11 29.52 5.89 7.50
CA SER A 11 30.45 6.28 8.56
C SER A 11 30.58 7.79 8.71
N GLY A 12 30.65 8.55 7.60
CA GLY A 12 30.78 10.01 7.64
C GLY A 12 29.51 10.75 8.10
N ALA A 13 28.34 10.15 7.89
CA ALA A 13 27.08 10.78 8.25
C ALA A 13 26.66 10.58 9.72
N VAL A 14 27.37 9.72 10.46
CA VAL A 14 27.19 9.55 11.90
C VAL A 14 28.17 10.45 12.69
N GLU A 15 29.05 11.20 12.00
CA GLU A 15 30.04 12.08 12.63
C GLU A 15 29.44 13.40 13.15
N SER A 16 28.22 13.78 12.74
CA SER A 16 27.52 14.95 13.26
C SER A 16 25.99 14.76 13.29
N ASP A 17 25.34 15.38 14.28
CA ASP A 17 23.89 15.35 14.45
C ASP A 17 23.14 15.87 13.20
N GLU A 18 23.72 16.82 12.48
CA GLU A 18 23.15 17.44 11.27
C GLU A 18 23.20 16.51 10.04
N SER A 19 24.31 15.77 9.87
CA SER A 19 24.45 14.81 8.77
C SER A 19 23.55 13.59 8.98
N PHE A 20 23.41 13.15 10.23
CA PHE A 20 22.50 12.08 10.60
C PHE A 20 21.04 12.48 10.37
N ALA A 21 20.63 13.69 10.80
CA ALA A 21 19.28 14.20 10.55
C ALA A 21 18.94 14.27 9.05
N THR A 22 19.92 14.62 8.22
CA THR A 22 19.76 14.67 6.76
C THR A 22 19.58 13.27 6.16
N LEU A 23 20.44 12.30 6.52
CA LEU A 23 20.28 10.92 6.05
C LEU A 23 18.98 10.30 6.52
N PHE A 24 18.62 10.52 7.79
CA PHE A 24 17.37 10.03 8.35
C PHE A 24 16.16 10.62 7.63
N GLY A 25 16.17 11.94 7.38
CA GLY A 25 15.12 12.61 6.61
C GLY A 25 14.99 12.09 5.17
N LEU A 26 16.10 11.83 4.48
CA LEU A 26 16.08 11.23 3.13
C LEU A 26 15.55 9.79 3.15
N ALA A 27 15.94 9.00 4.15
CA ALA A 27 15.42 7.64 4.32
C ALA A 27 13.90 7.65 4.54
N GLU A 28 13.38 8.54 5.39
CA GLU A 28 11.93 8.68 5.60
C GLU A 28 11.18 9.09 4.33
N ILE A 29 11.69 10.10 3.59
CA ILE A 29 11.07 10.54 2.32
C ILE A 29 11.06 9.40 1.29
N SER A 30 12.15 8.63 1.21
CA SER A 30 12.26 7.51 0.29
C SER A 30 11.26 6.40 0.62
N ASN A 31 11.05 6.10 1.89
CA ASN A 31 10.06 5.13 2.36
C ASN A 31 8.64 5.59 2.05
N TYR A 32 8.30 6.85 2.32
CA TYR A 32 6.97 7.38 2.00
C TYR A 32 6.69 7.33 0.50
N SER A 33 7.70 7.68 -0.31
CA SER A 33 7.62 7.62 -1.77
C SER A 33 7.45 6.18 -2.29
N ALA A 34 8.15 5.21 -1.68
CA ALA A 34 8.02 3.79 -2.00
C ALA A 34 6.63 3.24 -1.64
N LEU A 35 6.07 3.63 -0.49
CA LEU A 35 4.71 3.27 -0.09
C LEU A 35 3.66 3.88 -1.05
N ALA A 36 3.81 5.16 -1.40
CA ALA A 36 2.93 5.81 -2.37
C ALA A 36 3.02 5.17 -3.77
N ALA A 37 4.20 4.66 -4.16
CA ALA A 37 4.39 3.95 -5.42
C ALA A 37 3.78 2.54 -5.41
N SER A 38 3.84 1.83 -4.29
CA SER A 38 3.29 0.47 -4.15
C SER A 38 1.76 0.45 -4.00
N HIS A 39 1.18 1.44 -3.30
CA HIS A 39 -0.25 1.56 -3.04
C HIS A 39 -0.80 2.93 -3.51
N PRO A 40 -0.73 3.23 -4.81
CA PRO A 40 -1.03 4.58 -5.29
C PRO A 40 -2.53 4.92 -5.21
N TYR A 41 -3.41 3.92 -5.22
CA TYR A 41 -4.83 4.12 -5.44
C TYR A 41 -5.61 4.34 -4.15
N SER A 42 -6.58 5.25 -4.19
CA SER A 42 -7.68 5.37 -3.24
C SER A 42 -8.78 4.34 -3.54
N LEU A 43 -9.65 4.06 -2.56
CA LEU A 43 -10.80 3.15 -2.78
C LEU A 43 -11.73 3.64 -3.91
N THR A 44 -11.85 4.96 -4.10
CA THR A 44 -12.59 5.56 -5.20
C THR A 44 -11.97 5.23 -6.55
N GLU A 45 -10.65 5.30 -6.68
CA GLU A 45 -9.94 4.95 -7.91
C GLU A 45 -10.02 3.46 -8.20
N VAL A 46 -9.91 2.60 -7.18
CA VAL A 46 -10.17 1.16 -7.32
C VAL A 46 -11.59 0.93 -7.83
N GLY A 47 -12.60 1.57 -7.23
CA GLY A 47 -13.99 1.44 -7.67
C GLY A 47 -14.21 1.86 -9.12
N LYS A 48 -13.56 2.94 -9.57
CA LYS A 48 -13.56 3.35 -10.99
C LYS A 48 -12.85 2.35 -11.89
N ALA A 49 -11.70 1.80 -11.46
CA ALA A 49 -10.95 0.79 -12.21
C ALA A 49 -11.69 -0.54 -12.38
N LEU A 50 -12.71 -0.80 -11.55
CA LEU A 50 -13.65 -1.91 -11.64
C LEU A 50 -14.91 -1.60 -12.48
N GLY A 51 -15.04 -0.39 -13.03
CA GLY A 51 -16.20 0.04 -13.82
C GLY A 51 -17.30 0.75 -13.02
N GLY A 52 -17.06 1.04 -11.73
CA GLY A 52 -17.97 1.80 -10.89
C GLY A 52 -17.83 3.33 -11.05
N LYS A 53 -18.75 4.08 -10.42
CA LYS A 53 -18.70 5.56 -10.40
C LYS A 53 -17.95 6.15 -9.21
N GLY A 54 -17.63 5.33 -8.21
CA GLY A 54 -16.98 5.73 -6.97
C GLY A 54 -16.59 4.52 -6.13
N TRP A 55 -16.34 4.74 -4.84
CA TRP A 55 -15.78 3.73 -3.93
C TRP A 55 -16.70 2.53 -3.61
N HIS A 56 -18.02 2.70 -3.75
CA HIS A 56 -19.01 1.71 -3.31
C HIS A 56 -18.82 0.32 -3.95
N LEU A 57 -18.43 0.26 -5.23
CA LEU A 57 -18.21 -1.02 -5.91
C LEU A 57 -17.03 -1.77 -5.31
N ALA A 58 -15.90 -1.08 -5.09
CA ALA A 58 -14.73 -1.68 -4.48
C ALA A 58 -14.99 -2.13 -3.04
N ASP A 59 -15.68 -1.31 -2.24
CA ASP A 59 -16.07 -1.67 -0.86
C ASP A 59 -16.97 -2.91 -0.83
N LYS A 60 -17.93 -3.01 -1.77
CA LYS A 60 -18.76 -4.20 -1.92
C LYS A 60 -17.92 -5.44 -2.23
N MET A 61 -16.94 -5.34 -3.13
CA MET A 61 -16.07 -6.46 -3.49
C MET A 61 -15.17 -6.87 -2.33
N LEU A 62 -14.61 -5.92 -1.57
CA LEU A 62 -13.82 -6.21 -0.35
C LEU A 62 -14.65 -6.94 0.71
N LYS A 63 -15.91 -6.51 0.92
CA LYS A 63 -16.85 -7.20 1.81
C LYS A 63 -17.20 -8.60 1.32
N LYS A 64 -17.32 -8.78 0.00
CA LYS A 64 -17.52 -10.10 -0.61
C LYS A 64 -16.32 -11.02 -0.34
N VAL A 65 -15.09 -10.56 -0.52
CA VAL A 65 -13.89 -11.33 -0.15
C VAL A 65 -13.95 -11.78 1.31
N LYS A 66 -14.27 -10.87 2.23
CA LYS A 66 -14.42 -11.21 3.65
C LYS A 66 -15.51 -12.25 3.90
N ALA A 67 -16.63 -12.19 3.17
CA ALA A 67 -17.71 -13.16 3.29
C ALA A 67 -17.35 -14.53 2.71
N ASP A 68 -16.66 -14.56 1.57
CA ASP A 68 -16.34 -15.79 0.83
C ASP A 68 -15.22 -16.59 1.52
N VAL A 69 -14.17 -15.93 1.99
CA VAL A 69 -12.96 -16.59 2.53
C VAL A 69 -12.63 -16.21 3.98
N GLY A 70 -13.40 -15.35 4.62
CA GLY A 70 -13.18 -14.94 6.02
C GLY A 70 -12.04 -13.94 6.22
N VAL A 71 -11.39 -13.49 5.15
CA VAL A 71 -10.21 -12.61 5.21
C VAL A 71 -10.62 -11.15 5.07
N ASP A 72 -10.26 -10.33 6.07
CA ASP A 72 -10.44 -8.88 6.01
C ASP A 72 -9.17 -8.19 5.53
N ILE A 73 -9.12 -7.88 4.22
CA ILE A 73 -7.98 -7.20 3.58
C ILE A 73 -7.66 -5.84 4.24
N LYS A 74 -8.65 -5.17 4.85
CA LYS A 74 -8.45 -3.86 5.47
C LYS A 74 -7.97 -3.93 6.92
N ALA A 75 -7.87 -5.13 7.50
CA ALA A 75 -7.53 -5.30 8.90
C ALA A 75 -6.03 -5.09 9.21
N SER A 76 -5.18 -5.10 8.19
CA SER A 76 -3.73 -4.89 8.32
C SER A 76 -3.15 -4.28 7.06
N ASP A 77 -1.90 -3.83 7.15
CA ASP A 77 -1.10 -3.47 5.99
C ASP A 77 -0.58 -4.76 5.34
N ASN A 78 -0.85 -4.94 4.04
CA ASN A 78 -0.52 -6.13 3.27
C ASN A 78 -0.31 -5.77 1.80
N ARG A 79 -0.08 -6.77 0.93
CA ARG A 79 0.16 -6.56 -0.51
C ARG A 79 -0.99 -5.84 -1.26
N TYR A 80 -2.20 -5.81 -0.71
CA TYR A 80 -3.38 -5.22 -1.34
C TYR A 80 -3.74 -3.85 -0.77
N HIS A 81 -3.52 -3.64 0.53
CA HIS A 81 -4.03 -2.50 1.28
C HIS A 81 -3.01 -2.01 2.30
N ILE A 82 -2.90 -0.69 2.44
CA ILE A 82 -2.17 -0.03 3.53
C ILE A 82 -3.04 1.11 4.09
N ALA A 83 -3.06 1.27 5.42
CA ALA A 83 -3.72 2.37 6.10
C ALA A 83 -2.74 3.55 6.30
N HIS A 84 -3.03 4.69 5.67
CA HIS A 84 -2.28 5.92 5.87
C HIS A 84 -3.01 6.82 6.87
N LYS A 85 -2.38 7.09 8.02
CA LYS A 85 -2.90 8.04 9.00
C LYS A 85 -2.34 9.42 8.74
N LEU A 86 -3.23 10.38 8.50
CA LEU A 86 -2.92 11.80 8.44
C LEU A 86 -3.72 12.52 9.52
N ASN A 87 -3.03 12.99 10.56
CA ASN A 87 -3.62 13.55 11.78
C ASN A 87 -4.61 12.57 12.44
N GLN A 88 -5.89 12.94 12.49
CA GLN A 88 -6.98 12.12 13.05
C GLN A 88 -7.71 11.29 12.00
N THR A 89 -7.34 11.40 10.72
CA THR A 89 -8.03 10.71 9.62
C THR A 89 -7.15 9.59 9.09
N GLU A 90 -7.77 8.43 8.88
CA GLU A 90 -7.14 7.26 8.26
C GLU A 90 -7.67 7.10 6.84
N PHE A 91 -6.75 6.90 5.90
CA PHE A 91 -7.04 6.73 4.48
C PHE A 91 -6.49 5.38 4.01
N GLY A 92 -7.38 4.52 3.50
CA GLY A 92 -6.95 3.28 2.85
C GLY A 92 -6.35 3.54 1.47
N LYS A 93 -5.15 3.03 1.27
CA LYS A 93 -4.41 3.01 0.01
C LYS A 93 -4.34 1.58 -0.52
N TYR A 94 -4.41 1.43 -1.83
CA TYR A 94 -4.55 0.14 -2.51
C TYR A 94 -3.54 -0.01 -3.62
N SER A 95 -3.04 -1.23 -3.80
CA SER A 95 -2.11 -1.59 -4.86
C SER A 95 -2.82 -1.98 -6.15
N SER A 96 -2.06 -2.18 -7.22
CA SER A 96 -2.57 -2.81 -8.46
C SER A 96 -3.09 -4.22 -8.22
N ASP A 97 -2.50 -4.95 -7.27
CA ASP A 97 -2.92 -6.31 -6.91
C ASP A 97 -4.33 -6.32 -6.32
N ALA A 98 -4.69 -5.30 -5.54
CA ALA A 98 -6.06 -5.16 -5.05
C ALA A 98 -7.05 -5.02 -6.21
N ILE A 99 -6.72 -4.23 -7.23
CA ILE A 99 -7.57 -4.08 -8.42
C ILE A 99 -7.69 -5.43 -9.16
N ALA A 100 -6.57 -6.14 -9.35
CA ALA A 100 -6.57 -7.44 -10.01
C ALA A 100 -7.44 -8.47 -9.26
N LEU A 101 -7.28 -8.57 -7.94
CA LEU A 101 -8.09 -9.43 -7.08
C LEU A 101 -9.58 -9.07 -7.19
N LEU A 102 -9.93 -7.79 -7.00
CA LEU A 102 -11.33 -7.37 -6.98
C LEU A 102 -12.00 -7.48 -8.37
N ARG A 103 -11.24 -7.50 -9.47
CA ARG A 103 -11.76 -7.84 -10.80
C ARG A 103 -12.19 -9.31 -10.88
N LEU A 104 -11.40 -10.23 -10.33
CA LEU A 104 -11.78 -11.65 -10.26
C LEU A 104 -13.04 -11.82 -9.41
N VAL A 105 -13.10 -11.16 -8.26
CA VAL A 105 -14.27 -11.16 -7.37
C VAL A 105 -15.51 -10.60 -8.07
N ALA A 106 -15.38 -9.49 -8.82
CA ALA A 106 -16.47 -8.87 -9.56
C ALA A 106 -16.97 -9.72 -10.74
N ALA A 107 -16.09 -10.55 -11.31
CA ALA A 107 -16.42 -11.47 -12.39
C ALA A 107 -16.88 -12.85 -11.89
N ASP A 108 -17.07 -13.03 -10.58
CA ASP A 108 -17.38 -14.31 -9.93
C ASP A 108 -16.40 -15.44 -10.34
N GLN A 109 -15.13 -15.08 -10.59
CA GLN A 109 -14.07 -16.03 -10.92
C GLN A 109 -13.40 -16.56 -9.65
N PRO A 110 -12.81 -17.76 -9.68
CA PRO A 110 -12.01 -18.26 -8.57
C PRO A 110 -10.83 -17.33 -8.24
N TYR A 111 -10.58 -17.10 -6.96
CA TYR A 111 -9.47 -16.29 -6.48
C TYR A 111 -8.91 -16.86 -5.18
N THR A 112 -7.69 -16.44 -4.84
CA THR A 112 -7.04 -16.75 -3.56
C THR A 112 -6.49 -15.46 -2.97
N VAL A 113 -6.57 -15.34 -1.65
CA VAL A 113 -6.08 -14.19 -0.89
C VAL A 113 -4.92 -14.66 -0.03
N ASP A 114 -3.83 -13.90 -0.08
CA ASP A 114 -2.60 -14.12 0.69
C ASP A 114 -2.21 -12.77 1.31
N LEU A 115 -2.26 -12.66 2.65
CA LEU A 115 -2.05 -11.40 3.38
C LEU A 115 -0.58 -11.21 3.75
#